data_AF-A0AA39MGZ9-F1
#
_entry.id   AF-A0AA39MGZ9-F1
#
_cell.length_a   1.000
_cell.length_b   1.000
_cell.length_c   1.000
_cell.angle_alpha   90.00
_cell.angle_beta   90.00
_cell.angle_gamma   90.00
#
_symmetry.space_group_name_H-M   'P 1'
#
loop_
_entity.id
_entity.type
_entity.pdbx_description
1 polymer ?
#
loop_
_entity_poly.entity_id
_entity_poly.type
_entity_poly.pdbx_seq_one_letter_code
_entity_poly.pdbx_strand_id
1 'polypeptide(L)'
;MRESDLLDDRILSRGIPPRRIWDLFSNRVVPWWVIRMHPRGVSHAWVDEAERISVWTAINGYAWPVPLPRGVDLRLLRIELLELGAEFAWVDVLCLRQLGGLRKDKRELEWRLDVPTIGIVYDEFWRRFCSIGPLMYYFNGLGRPMGRHVDLESKRSWFQRAWTLQEMSVDYLIGGETSEDVEGGYREELAALRHINGTPDVPNLGCPLSTSLLLNVLKEMQTRVSTNPRDKVAGLSYLFLLRCIPAYSPSQNEEDVWSVIVREMDLRVRGQLFFLYPRPGHGTRQ
;
A
#
# COMPACT_ATOMS: atom_id res chain seq x y z
N MET A 1 8.00 -3.36 21.04
CA MET A 1 6.76 -2.97 20.35
C MET A 1 6.69 -1.45 20.36
N ARG A 2 6.20 -0.78 19.32
CA ARG A 2 6.01 0.69 19.35
C ARG A 2 4.64 1.01 19.97
N GLU A 3 4.41 0.53 21.20
CA GLU A 3 3.08 0.59 21.85
C GLU A 3 2.61 2.01 22.11
N SER A 4 3.53 2.96 22.29
CA SER A 4 3.22 4.38 22.49
C SER A 4 2.46 5.02 21.34
N ASP A 5 2.49 4.39 20.15
CA ASP A 5 1.84 4.91 18.95
C ASP A 5 0.38 4.42 18.81
N LEU A 6 -0.06 3.53 19.70
CA LEU A 6 -1.40 2.96 19.73
C LEU A 6 -2.18 3.53 20.91
N LEU A 7 -3.42 3.94 20.66
CA LEU A 7 -4.40 4.25 21.68
C LEU A 7 -5.68 3.50 21.32
N ASP A 8 -6.10 2.57 22.18
CA ASP A 8 -7.24 1.69 21.94
C ASP A 8 -7.17 0.96 20.58
N ASP A 9 -8.08 1.29 19.67
CA ASP A 9 -8.25 0.72 18.34
C ASP A 9 -7.64 1.60 17.23
N ARG A 10 -6.89 2.65 17.58
CA ARG A 10 -6.31 3.60 16.63
C ARG A 10 -4.81 3.79 16.80
N ILE A 11 -4.17 4.15 15.70
CA ILE A 11 -2.79 4.57 15.59
C ILE A 11 -2.79 6.09 15.56
N LEU A 12 -1.99 6.72 16.45
CA LEU A 12 -1.98 8.16 16.68
C LEU A 12 -1.37 8.99 15.53
N SER A 13 -0.62 8.33 14.66
CA SER A 13 0.01 8.95 13.50
C SER A 13 0.10 7.96 12.34
N ARG A 14 -0.38 8.34 11.16
CA ARG A 14 -0.06 7.61 9.92
C ARG A 14 1.40 7.73 9.50
N GLY A 15 2.13 8.74 10.00
CA GLY A 15 3.53 9.00 9.64
C GLY A 15 4.55 8.03 10.25
N ILE A 16 4.13 6.86 10.69
CA ILE A 16 5.01 5.86 11.31
C ILE A 16 5.74 5.12 10.19
N PRO A 17 7.08 5.20 10.12
CA PRO A 17 7.81 4.53 9.05
C PRO A 17 7.74 3.01 9.22
N PRO A 18 7.96 2.24 8.13
CA PRO A 18 8.05 0.79 8.20
C PRO A 18 9.03 0.31 9.27
N ARG A 19 8.81 -0.91 9.75
CA ARG A 19 9.75 -1.55 10.69
C ARG A 19 11.04 -1.98 10.03
N ARG A 20 10.94 -2.35 8.75
CA ARG A 20 11.93 -3.11 7.99
C ARG A 20 12.00 -2.59 6.57
N ILE A 21 13.16 -2.77 5.97
CA ILE A 21 13.44 -2.42 4.59
C ILE A 21 14.45 -3.38 3.98
N TRP A 22 14.39 -3.61 2.69
CA TRP A 22 15.38 -4.41 1.98
C TRP A 22 16.55 -3.53 1.55
N ASP A 23 17.72 -3.75 2.14
CA ASP A 23 19.00 -3.24 1.65
C ASP A 23 19.44 -4.10 0.47
N LEU A 24 19.44 -3.49 -0.71
CA LEU A 24 19.77 -4.18 -1.94
C LEU A 24 21.27 -4.47 -2.04
N PHE A 25 22.16 -3.65 -1.48
CA PHE A 25 23.60 -3.92 -1.52
C PHE A 25 23.96 -5.13 -0.66
N SER A 26 23.55 -5.15 0.60
CA SER A 26 23.81 -6.28 1.50
C SER A 26 22.89 -7.49 1.24
N ASN A 27 21.85 -7.31 0.43
CA ASN A 27 20.81 -8.29 0.14
C ASN A 27 20.14 -8.82 1.42
N ARG A 28 19.78 -7.91 2.33
CA ARG A 28 19.17 -8.25 3.62
C ARG A 28 18.05 -7.28 3.97
N VAL A 29 17.04 -7.81 4.64
CA VAL A 29 16.04 -7.00 5.32
C VAL A 29 16.64 -6.51 6.63
N VAL A 30 16.76 -5.18 6.74
CA VAL A 30 17.33 -4.48 7.88
C VAL A 30 16.28 -3.61 8.55
N PRO A 31 16.46 -3.21 9.82
CA PRO A 31 15.59 -2.23 10.45
C PRO A 31 15.58 -0.90 9.70
N TRP A 32 14.42 -0.26 9.60
CA TRP A 32 14.26 1.00 8.86
C TRP A 32 15.24 2.10 9.28
N TRP A 33 15.57 2.22 10.57
CA TRP A 33 16.47 3.28 11.08
C TRP A 33 17.91 3.21 10.54
N VAL A 34 18.28 2.12 9.85
CA VAL A 34 19.62 1.97 9.26
C VAL A 34 19.77 2.85 8.01
N ILE A 35 18.66 3.16 7.35
CA ILE A 35 18.72 3.89 6.08
C ILE A 35 19.14 5.34 6.31
N ARG A 36 20.05 5.81 5.46
CA ARG A 36 20.45 7.22 5.35
C ARG A 36 19.85 7.91 4.13
N MET A 37 19.31 7.10 3.22
CA MET A 37 18.62 7.49 2.00
C MET A 37 17.30 6.75 1.91
N HIS A 38 16.48 7.13 0.95
CA HIS A 38 15.08 6.77 0.97
C HIS A 38 14.78 5.55 0.13
N PRO A 39 13.95 4.62 0.62
CA PRO A 39 13.72 3.40 -0.09
C PRO A 39 12.70 3.57 -1.19
N ARG A 40 12.87 2.74 -2.22
CA ARG A 40 11.92 2.61 -3.32
C ARG A 40 10.74 1.75 -2.89
N GLY A 41 9.53 2.31 -2.89
CA GLY A 41 8.31 1.52 -2.69
C GLY A 41 8.02 0.67 -3.92
N VAL A 42 7.79 -0.63 -3.71
CA VAL A 42 7.47 -1.57 -4.79
C VAL A 42 6.01 -2.01 -4.64
N SER A 43 5.17 -1.56 -5.56
CA SER A 43 3.78 -1.99 -5.67
C SER A 43 3.64 -3.01 -6.80
N HIS A 44 2.88 -4.06 -6.56
CA HIS A 44 2.77 -5.17 -7.51
C HIS A 44 1.42 -5.86 -7.44
N ALA A 45 1.01 -6.49 -8.55
CA ALA A 45 -0.14 -7.38 -8.55
C ALA A 45 0.13 -8.67 -7.78
N TRP A 46 -0.95 -9.34 -7.35
CA TRP A 46 -0.86 -10.73 -6.90
C TRP A 46 -1.12 -11.63 -8.10
N VAL A 47 -0.32 -12.69 -8.25
CA VAL A 47 -0.65 -13.77 -9.18
C VAL A 47 -1.54 -14.81 -8.48
N ASP A 48 -2.14 -15.70 -9.26
CA ASP A 48 -2.99 -16.76 -8.72
C ASP A 48 -2.24 -17.67 -7.75
N GLU A 49 -2.97 -18.25 -6.79
CA GLU A 49 -2.38 -19.11 -5.76
C GLU A 49 -1.64 -20.32 -6.35
N ALA A 50 -2.17 -20.90 -7.43
CA ALA A 50 -1.51 -21.99 -8.15
C ALA A 50 -0.16 -21.57 -8.79
N GLU A 51 -0.02 -20.28 -9.10
CA GLU A 51 1.19 -19.67 -9.64
C GLU A 51 2.08 -19.07 -8.55
N ARG A 52 1.71 -19.16 -7.27
CA ARG A 52 2.54 -18.69 -6.16
C ARG A 52 3.35 -19.83 -5.56
N ILE A 53 4.60 -19.54 -5.25
CA ILE A 53 5.49 -20.40 -4.47
C ILE A 53 5.91 -19.69 -3.20
N SER A 54 6.16 -20.46 -2.14
CA SER A 54 6.58 -19.96 -0.84
C SER A 54 8.08 -20.21 -0.66
N VAL A 55 8.88 -19.15 -0.66
CA VAL A 55 10.35 -19.25 -0.68
C VAL A 55 10.95 -18.84 0.65
N TRP A 56 11.67 -19.74 1.30
CA TRP A 56 12.50 -19.43 2.46
C TRP A 56 13.82 -18.83 2.00
N THR A 57 14.18 -17.66 2.52
CA THR A 57 15.35 -16.92 2.05
C THR A 57 16.16 -16.33 3.20
N ALA A 58 17.49 -16.26 3.01
CA ALA A 58 18.39 -15.56 3.92
C ALA A 58 18.13 -14.05 3.96
N ILE A 59 17.47 -13.49 2.94
CA ILE A 59 17.20 -12.04 2.82
C ILE A 59 16.44 -11.55 4.06
N ASN A 60 15.41 -12.25 4.51
CA ASN A 60 14.67 -11.91 5.73
C ASN A 60 15.12 -12.74 6.95
N GLY A 61 16.32 -13.32 6.89
CA GLY A 61 16.89 -14.15 7.95
C GLY A 61 16.10 -15.44 8.20
N TYR A 62 15.44 -16.01 7.18
CA TYR A 62 14.59 -17.19 7.30
C TYR A 62 13.49 -17.04 8.36
N ALA A 63 12.99 -15.82 8.56
CA ALA A 63 12.01 -15.54 9.60
C ALA A 63 10.56 -15.85 9.15
N TRP A 64 10.26 -15.72 7.87
CA TRP A 64 8.99 -16.13 7.25
C TRP A 64 9.22 -16.50 5.78
N PRO A 65 8.37 -17.35 5.20
CA PRO A 65 8.47 -17.63 3.78
C PRO A 65 7.91 -16.46 2.96
N VAL A 66 8.53 -16.19 1.82
CA VAL A 66 8.21 -15.08 0.92
C VAL A 66 7.33 -15.62 -0.22
N PRO A 67 6.06 -15.21 -0.34
CA PRO A 67 5.23 -15.60 -1.46
C PRO A 67 5.69 -14.89 -2.73
N LEU A 68 6.05 -15.65 -3.77
CA LEU A 68 6.53 -15.14 -5.06
C LEU A 68 5.79 -15.81 -6.22
N PRO A 69 5.65 -15.14 -7.37
CA PRO A 69 5.25 -15.82 -8.58
C PRO A 69 6.25 -16.94 -8.96
N ARG A 70 5.73 -18.03 -9.51
CA ARG A 70 6.53 -19.16 -9.97
C ARG A 70 7.51 -18.70 -11.04
N GLY A 71 8.77 -19.10 -10.90
CA GLY A 71 9.84 -18.73 -11.83
C GLY A 71 10.50 -17.37 -11.55
N VAL A 72 10.00 -16.59 -10.59
CA VAL A 72 10.66 -15.33 -10.18
C VAL A 72 11.85 -15.63 -9.26
N ASP A 73 12.99 -15.02 -9.56
CA ASP A 73 14.20 -15.06 -8.74
C ASP A 73 14.41 -13.70 -8.06
N LEU A 74 14.46 -13.68 -6.73
CA LEU A 74 14.74 -12.47 -5.94
C LEU A 74 16.08 -11.83 -6.30
N ARG A 75 17.06 -12.59 -6.82
CA ARG A 75 18.33 -12.04 -7.30
C ARG A 75 18.15 -11.20 -8.56
N LEU A 76 17.30 -11.62 -9.49
CA LEU A 76 17.00 -10.87 -10.71
C LEU A 76 16.21 -9.61 -10.38
N LEU A 77 15.18 -9.74 -9.53
CA LEU A 77 14.44 -8.60 -9.00
C LEU A 77 15.38 -7.58 -8.34
N ARG A 78 16.33 -8.06 -7.53
CA ARG A 78 17.35 -7.20 -6.90
C ARG A 78 18.22 -6.47 -7.92
N ILE A 79 18.70 -7.18 -8.94
CA ILE A 79 19.56 -6.60 -9.99
C ILE A 79 18.79 -5.49 -10.71
N GLU A 80 17.56 -5.75 -11.12
CA GLU A 80 16.71 -4.75 -11.77
C GLU A 80 16.52 -3.51 -10.89
N LEU A 81 16.19 -3.69 -9.61
CA LEU A 81 16.04 -2.56 -8.69
C LEU A 81 17.34 -1.76 -8.54
N LEU A 82 18.50 -2.42 -8.49
CA LEU A 82 19.82 -1.78 -8.43
C LEU A 82 20.14 -1.01 -9.72
N GLU A 83 19.85 -1.58 -10.90
CA GLU A 83 20.05 -0.93 -12.20
C GLU A 83 19.18 0.31 -12.36
N LEU A 84 17.98 0.30 -11.78
CA LEU A 84 17.09 1.46 -11.68
C LEU A 84 17.47 2.42 -10.54
N GLY A 85 18.65 2.26 -9.95
CA GLY A 85 19.24 3.17 -8.98
C GLY A 85 18.65 3.09 -7.57
N ALA A 86 17.94 2.01 -7.21
CA ALA A 86 17.49 1.80 -5.84
C ALA A 86 18.64 1.22 -4.99
N GLU A 87 18.88 1.82 -3.83
CA GLU A 87 19.79 1.26 -2.80
C GLU A 87 19.02 0.46 -1.75
N PHE A 88 17.82 0.95 -1.42
CA PHE A 88 16.88 0.33 -0.50
C PHE A 88 15.54 0.18 -1.20
N ALA A 89 14.83 -0.91 -0.92
CA ALA A 89 13.50 -1.16 -1.43
C ALA A 89 12.55 -1.60 -0.32
N TRP A 90 11.31 -1.13 -0.37
CA TRP A 90 10.22 -1.67 0.43
C TRP A 90 9.38 -2.57 -0.46
N VAL A 91 9.40 -3.86 -0.16
CA VAL A 91 8.59 -4.88 -0.81
C VAL A 91 7.82 -5.58 0.30
N ASP A 92 6.49 -5.52 0.28
CA ASP A 92 5.62 -6.00 1.36
C ASP A 92 5.91 -7.47 1.74
N VAL A 93 6.12 -8.35 0.78
CA VAL A 93 6.39 -9.78 0.98
C VAL A 93 7.73 -10.04 1.69
N LEU A 94 8.68 -9.12 1.58
CA LEU A 94 9.99 -9.17 2.24
C LEU A 94 10.01 -8.38 3.55
N CYS A 95 9.36 -7.22 3.59
CA CYS A 95 9.48 -6.25 4.67
C CYS A 95 8.40 -6.40 5.75
N LEU A 96 7.27 -7.05 5.43
CA LEU A 96 6.25 -7.44 6.40
C LEU A 96 6.37 -8.92 6.73
N ARG A 97 6.10 -9.26 7.99
CA ARG A 97 6.05 -10.66 8.43
C ARG A 97 4.87 -11.35 7.76
N GLN A 98 5.12 -12.47 7.07
CA GLN A 98 4.10 -13.19 6.31
C GLN A 98 3.46 -14.35 7.10
N LEU A 99 2.36 -14.90 6.58
CA LEU A 99 1.78 -16.15 7.06
C LEU A 99 2.78 -17.31 6.88
N GLY A 100 2.70 -18.34 7.74
CA GLY A 100 3.59 -19.50 7.69
C GLY A 100 4.99 -19.29 8.29
N GLY A 101 5.31 -18.07 8.76
CA GLY A 101 6.61 -17.77 9.37
C GLY A 101 6.80 -18.24 10.81
N LEU A 102 8.06 -18.13 11.26
CA LEU A 102 8.45 -18.30 12.66
C LEU A 102 7.85 -17.15 13.50
N ARG A 103 7.57 -17.43 14.78
CA ARG A 103 7.02 -16.44 15.74
C ARG A 103 5.66 -15.87 15.31
N LYS A 104 4.65 -16.75 15.20
CA LYS A 104 3.26 -16.36 14.90
C LYS A 104 2.71 -15.36 15.93
N ASP A 105 3.13 -15.48 17.20
CA ASP A 105 2.86 -14.54 18.29
C ASP A 105 3.24 -13.10 17.94
N LYS A 106 4.40 -12.90 17.32
CA LYS A 106 4.86 -11.56 16.94
C LYS A 106 4.12 -10.99 15.75
N ARG A 107 3.57 -11.84 14.87
CA ARG A 107 2.94 -11.39 13.63
C ARG A 107 1.73 -10.53 13.91
N GLU A 108 0.82 -10.99 14.76
CA GLU A 108 -0.40 -10.23 15.07
C GLU A 108 -0.08 -8.89 15.73
N LEU A 109 0.91 -8.88 16.64
CA LEU A 109 1.40 -7.67 17.29
C LEU A 109 2.06 -6.69 16.30
N GLU A 110 2.88 -7.20 15.37
CA GLU A 110 3.50 -6.40 14.32
C GLU A 110 2.42 -5.86 13.35
N TRP A 111 1.49 -6.71 12.91
CA TRP A 111 0.45 -6.33 11.94
C TRP A 111 -0.48 -5.26 12.46
N ARG A 112 -0.80 -5.27 13.75
CA ARG A 112 -1.64 -4.25 14.39
C ARG A 112 -1.20 -2.82 14.08
N LEU A 113 0.11 -2.61 13.93
CA LEU A 113 0.72 -1.33 13.57
C LEU A 113 1.17 -1.31 12.10
N ASP A 114 1.95 -2.30 11.70
CA ASP A 114 2.74 -2.27 10.46
C ASP A 114 1.86 -2.36 9.21
N VAL A 115 0.70 -3.05 9.25
CA VAL A 115 -0.20 -3.20 8.08
C VAL A 115 -0.95 -1.90 7.79
N PRO A 116 -1.60 -1.23 8.76
CA PRO A 116 -2.23 0.05 8.50
C PRO A 116 -1.24 1.12 8.05
N THR A 117 0.01 1.09 8.51
CA THR A 117 0.98 2.17 8.23
C THR A 117 1.76 1.98 6.92
N ILE A 118 1.49 0.96 6.10
CA ILE A 118 2.26 0.74 4.86
C ILE A 118 2.15 1.89 3.87
N GLY A 119 1.03 2.62 3.88
CA GLY A 119 0.76 3.71 2.94
C GLY A 119 1.82 4.81 2.96
N ILE A 120 2.56 4.97 4.06
CA ILE A 120 3.61 5.99 4.19
C ILE A 120 4.75 5.81 3.17
N VAL A 121 4.96 4.58 2.70
CA VAL A 121 5.97 4.26 1.68
C VAL A 121 5.57 4.84 0.32
N TYR A 122 4.28 5.01 0.10
CA TYR A 122 3.69 5.43 -1.17
C TYR A 122 3.18 6.88 -1.14
N ASP A 123 3.04 7.46 0.05
CA ASP A 123 2.56 8.81 0.28
C ASP A 123 3.46 9.87 -0.41
N GLU A 124 2.88 10.59 -1.38
CA GLU A 124 3.56 11.60 -2.19
C GLU A 124 4.16 12.75 -1.37
N PHE A 125 3.46 13.17 -0.31
CA PHE A 125 3.96 14.21 0.57
C PHE A 125 5.26 13.74 1.22
N TRP A 126 5.22 12.60 1.90
CA TRP A 126 6.40 12.01 2.53
C TRP A 126 7.51 11.78 1.50
N ARG A 127 7.15 11.34 0.29
CA ARG A 127 8.11 11.14 -0.80
C ARG A 127 8.82 12.40 -1.25
N ARG A 128 8.13 13.55 -1.32
CA ARG A 128 8.73 14.84 -1.69
C ARG A 128 9.56 15.45 -0.57
N PHE A 129 9.08 15.39 0.67
CA PHE A 129 9.81 15.92 1.84
C PHE A 129 11.08 15.13 2.14
N CYS A 130 11.02 13.83 1.86
CA CYS A 130 12.09 12.91 2.13
C CYS A 130 12.79 12.50 0.82
N SER A 131 12.87 13.30 -0.25
CA SER A 131 13.65 12.96 -1.48
C SER A 131 13.62 11.47 -1.90
N ILE A 132 12.44 10.86 -1.92
CA ILE A 132 12.24 9.44 -2.22
C ILE A 132 12.18 9.26 -3.73
N GLY A 133 12.87 8.25 -4.26
CA GLY A 133 12.85 7.93 -5.69
C GLY A 133 11.46 7.48 -6.20
N PRO A 134 11.31 7.30 -7.53
CA PRO A 134 10.06 6.85 -8.14
C PRO A 134 9.55 5.52 -7.56
N LEU A 135 8.24 5.30 -7.45
CA LEU A 135 7.73 3.96 -7.12
C LEU A 135 8.04 2.96 -8.23
N MET A 136 8.10 1.67 -7.88
CA MET A 136 8.16 0.59 -8.88
C MET A 136 6.79 -0.07 -9.00
N TYR A 137 6.29 -0.18 -10.22
CA TYR A 137 5.06 -0.91 -10.52
C TYR A 137 5.33 -2.20 -11.30
N TYR A 138 4.93 -3.33 -10.73
CA TYR A 138 4.88 -4.61 -11.42
C TYR A 138 3.43 -5.02 -11.66
N PHE A 139 2.88 -4.63 -12.80
CA PHE A 139 1.45 -4.82 -13.09
C PHE A 139 1.02 -6.28 -13.22
N ASN A 140 1.90 -7.16 -13.70
CA ASN A 140 1.60 -8.58 -13.94
C ASN A 140 2.15 -9.52 -12.84
N GLY A 141 2.63 -8.95 -11.74
CA GLY A 141 3.16 -9.66 -10.58
C GLY A 141 4.62 -9.35 -10.31
N LEU A 142 4.99 -9.35 -9.03
CA LEU A 142 6.33 -8.96 -8.57
C LEU A 142 7.45 -9.70 -9.31
N GLY A 143 8.37 -8.94 -9.93
CA GLY A 143 9.55 -9.49 -10.62
C GLY A 143 9.23 -10.31 -11.88
N ARG A 144 7.98 -10.31 -12.36
CA ARG A 144 7.63 -10.89 -13.66
C ARG A 144 7.89 -9.88 -14.77
N PRO A 145 8.25 -10.34 -15.98
CA PRO A 145 8.17 -9.52 -17.16
C PRO A 145 6.75 -8.96 -17.32
N MET A 146 6.66 -7.69 -17.70
CA MET A 146 5.42 -7.04 -18.07
C MET A 146 4.84 -7.71 -19.32
N GLY A 147 5.68 -8.03 -20.32
CA GLY A 147 5.25 -8.64 -21.56
C GLY A 147 4.35 -7.71 -22.39
N ARG A 148 3.68 -8.26 -23.42
CA ARG A 148 2.91 -7.46 -24.38
C ARG A 148 1.58 -6.93 -23.87
N HIS A 149 1.04 -7.45 -22.76
CA HIS A 149 -0.29 -7.09 -22.29
C HIS A 149 -0.30 -6.85 -20.79
N VAL A 150 -0.95 -5.76 -20.38
CA VAL A 150 -1.23 -5.48 -18.97
C VAL A 150 -2.66 -5.84 -18.67
N ASP A 151 -2.85 -6.71 -17.68
CA ASP A 151 -4.17 -7.08 -17.20
C ASP A 151 -4.81 -5.90 -16.46
N LEU A 152 -5.92 -5.36 -16.99
CA LEU A 152 -6.65 -4.24 -16.39
C LEU A 152 -7.92 -4.66 -15.65
N GLU A 153 -8.44 -5.87 -15.92
CA GLU A 153 -9.82 -6.24 -15.57
C GLU A 153 -9.90 -7.40 -14.57
N SER A 154 -8.89 -8.28 -14.53
CA SER A 154 -8.90 -9.39 -13.59
C SER A 154 -8.99 -8.89 -12.15
N LYS A 155 -9.68 -9.65 -11.29
CA LYS A 155 -9.70 -9.40 -9.85
C LYS A 155 -8.30 -9.37 -9.20
N ARG A 156 -7.30 -9.90 -9.89
CA ARG A 156 -5.89 -9.94 -9.47
C ARG A 156 -5.05 -8.83 -10.08
N SER A 157 -5.56 -8.14 -11.11
CA SER A 157 -4.93 -6.98 -11.74
C SER A 157 -4.54 -5.96 -10.70
N TRP A 158 -3.39 -5.32 -10.93
CA TRP A 158 -2.97 -4.17 -10.17
C TRP A 158 -4.03 -3.06 -10.15
N PHE A 159 -4.75 -2.85 -11.25
CA PHE A 159 -5.78 -1.81 -11.39
C PHE A 159 -7.08 -2.12 -10.64
N GLN A 160 -7.31 -3.39 -10.29
CA GLN A 160 -8.53 -3.79 -9.60
C GLN A 160 -8.36 -3.88 -8.09
N ARG A 161 -7.14 -3.90 -7.57
CA ARG A 161 -6.91 -4.10 -6.12
C ARG A 161 -7.25 -2.85 -5.30
N ALA A 162 -7.75 -3.09 -4.08
CA ALA A 162 -8.06 -2.02 -3.12
C ALA A 162 -6.80 -1.32 -2.61
N TRP A 163 -5.80 -2.10 -2.21
CA TRP A 163 -4.53 -1.57 -1.70
C TRP A 163 -3.78 -0.73 -2.74
N THR A 164 -3.79 -1.11 -4.02
CA THR A 164 -3.04 -0.40 -5.06
C THR A 164 -3.56 1.02 -5.30
N LEU A 165 -4.82 1.32 -4.97
CA LEU A 165 -5.37 2.67 -5.11
C LEU A 165 -4.63 3.68 -4.20
N GLN A 166 -4.25 3.29 -2.98
CA GLN A 166 -3.41 4.13 -2.11
C GLN A 166 -1.91 4.10 -2.48
N GLU A 167 -1.49 3.23 -3.40
CA GLU A 167 -0.09 3.04 -3.81
C GLU A 167 0.23 3.79 -5.11
N MET A 168 -0.74 4.54 -5.65
CA MET A 168 -0.60 5.26 -6.91
C MET A 168 0.15 6.59 -6.74
N SER A 169 0.99 6.90 -7.72
CA SER A 169 1.87 8.06 -7.76
C SER A 169 2.01 8.61 -9.19
N VAL A 170 2.38 9.89 -9.29
CA VAL A 170 2.79 10.52 -10.55
C VAL A 170 4.28 10.26 -10.88
N ASP A 171 5.08 9.92 -9.87
CA ASP A 171 6.51 9.60 -9.99
C ASP A 171 6.72 8.10 -9.79
N TYR A 172 6.76 7.36 -10.89
CA TYR A 172 6.94 5.91 -10.93
C TYR A 172 7.80 5.47 -12.10
N LEU A 173 8.34 4.26 -11.96
CA LEU A 173 8.94 3.44 -13.00
C LEU A 173 8.18 2.13 -13.09
N ILE A 174 8.26 1.48 -14.25
CA ILE A 174 7.61 0.21 -14.50
C ILE A 174 8.67 -0.88 -14.41
N GLY A 175 8.42 -1.88 -13.57
CA GLY A 175 9.26 -3.06 -13.43
C GLY A 175 8.85 -4.14 -14.42
N GLY A 176 9.83 -4.91 -14.89
CA GLY A 176 9.64 -5.97 -15.87
C GLY A 176 9.44 -5.48 -17.30
N GLU A 177 9.72 -4.21 -17.61
CA GLU A 177 9.65 -3.71 -18.99
C GLU A 177 10.56 -4.56 -19.89
N THR A 178 10.00 -5.04 -20.98
CA THR A 178 10.72 -5.77 -22.02
C THR A 178 10.90 -4.87 -23.24
N SER A 179 11.75 -5.27 -24.20
CA SER A 179 11.88 -4.56 -25.48
C SER A 179 10.66 -4.69 -26.40
N GLU A 180 9.60 -5.35 -25.93
CA GLU A 180 8.37 -5.51 -26.70
C GLU A 180 7.48 -4.30 -26.45
N ASP A 181 6.88 -3.77 -27.52
CA ASP A 181 5.86 -2.75 -27.38
C ASP A 181 4.68 -3.33 -26.60
N VAL A 182 4.38 -2.72 -25.45
CA VAL A 182 3.23 -3.10 -24.64
C VAL A 182 1.97 -2.62 -25.36
N GLU A 183 1.11 -3.56 -25.74
CA GLU A 183 -0.22 -3.28 -26.23
C GLU A 183 -1.14 -2.90 -25.06
N GLY A 184 -1.94 -1.86 -25.29
CA GLY A 184 -3.13 -1.60 -24.48
C GLY A 184 -3.04 -0.44 -23.51
N GLY A 185 -4.24 -0.02 -23.08
CA GLY A 185 -4.56 1.27 -22.50
C GLY A 185 -4.15 1.49 -21.04
N TYR A 186 -3.12 0.81 -20.53
CA TYR A 186 -2.73 0.94 -19.12
C TYR A 186 -2.26 2.37 -18.79
N ARG A 187 -1.68 3.09 -19.78
CA ARG A 187 -1.25 4.49 -19.60
C ARG A 187 -2.46 5.42 -19.49
N GLU A 188 -3.49 5.19 -20.29
CA GLU A 188 -4.77 5.88 -20.26
C GLU A 188 -5.51 5.59 -18.94
N GLU A 189 -5.51 4.34 -18.50
CA GLU A 189 -6.10 3.94 -17.20
C GLU A 189 -5.35 4.59 -16.03
N LEU A 190 -4.01 4.58 -16.05
CA LEU A 190 -3.21 5.32 -15.07
C LEU A 190 -3.53 6.82 -15.09
N ALA A 191 -3.69 7.41 -16.28
CA ALA A 191 -4.05 8.82 -16.42
C ALA A 191 -5.45 9.12 -15.86
N ALA A 192 -6.43 8.26 -16.10
CA ALA A 192 -7.78 8.38 -15.55
C ALA A 192 -7.76 8.32 -14.01
N LEU A 193 -7.01 7.38 -13.44
CA LEU A 193 -6.89 7.21 -11.99
C LEU A 193 -6.13 8.34 -11.30
N ARG A 194 -5.23 9.05 -11.99
CA ARG A 194 -4.57 10.25 -11.43
C ARG A 194 -5.56 11.34 -11.06
N HIS A 195 -6.67 11.48 -11.79
CA HIS A 195 -7.70 12.46 -11.47
C HIS A 195 -8.43 12.15 -10.14
N ILE A 196 -8.45 10.88 -9.73
CA ILE A 196 -9.03 10.44 -8.45
C ILE A 196 -8.04 10.60 -7.30
N ASN A 197 -6.74 10.40 -7.53
CA ASN A 197 -5.74 10.53 -6.46
C ASN A 197 -5.35 11.97 -6.14
N GLY A 198 -5.91 12.95 -6.85
CA GLY A 198 -5.96 14.34 -6.42
C GLY A 198 -4.63 14.87 -5.90
N THR A 199 -3.52 14.62 -6.60
CA THR A 199 -2.27 15.33 -6.39
C THR A 199 -2.39 16.68 -7.09
N PRO A 200 -2.79 17.78 -6.42
CA PRO A 200 -2.51 19.09 -6.97
C PRO A 200 -0.99 19.21 -7.13
N ASP A 201 -0.54 19.93 -8.15
CA ASP A 201 0.86 20.32 -8.35
C ASP A 201 1.46 21.14 -7.17
N VAL A 202 0.69 21.39 -6.11
CA VAL A 202 1.07 22.23 -4.96
C VAL A 202 0.62 21.59 -3.64
N PRO A 203 1.54 21.29 -2.71
CA PRO A 203 1.21 20.81 -1.38
C PRO A 203 0.72 21.97 -0.51
N ASN A 204 -0.55 22.36 -0.63
CA ASN A 204 -1.15 23.22 0.38
C ASN A 204 -1.61 22.36 1.56
N LEU A 205 -0.74 22.30 2.58
CA LEU A 205 -0.84 21.70 3.92
C LEU A 205 -2.07 22.14 4.75
N GLY A 206 -3.12 22.70 4.15
CA GLY A 206 -4.27 23.25 4.86
C GLY A 206 -5.60 23.21 4.11
N CYS A 207 -5.65 22.66 2.88
CA CYS A 207 -6.94 22.49 2.20
C CYS A 207 -7.55 21.13 2.56
N PRO A 208 -8.78 21.09 3.10
CA PRO A 208 -9.53 19.85 3.22
C PRO A 208 -9.66 19.20 1.86
N LEU A 209 -9.61 17.86 1.82
CA LEU A 209 -10.12 17.10 0.69
C LEU A 209 -11.52 17.65 0.33
N SER A 210 -11.71 18.04 -0.93
CA SER A 210 -13.03 18.47 -1.38
C SER A 210 -14.01 17.31 -1.27
N THR A 211 -15.28 17.61 -1.04
CA THR A 211 -16.32 16.58 -0.98
C THR A 211 -16.38 15.76 -2.27
N SER A 212 -16.17 16.41 -3.42
CA SER A 212 -16.15 15.75 -4.73
C SER A 212 -15.01 14.75 -4.85
N LEU A 213 -13.80 15.12 -4.41
CA LEU A 213 -12.65 14.23 -4.41
C LEU A 213 -12.86 13.04 -3.47
N LEU A 214 -13.43 13.29 -2.29
CA LEU A 214 -13.79 12.24 -1.34
C LEU A 214 -14.80 11.25 -1.97
N LEU A 215 -15.86 11.75 -2.59
CA LEU A 215 -16.87 10.90 -3.23
C LEU A 215 -16.30 10.09 -4.40
N ASN A 216 -15.39 10.67 -5.19
CA ASN A 216 -14.69 9.96 -6.25
C ASN A 216 -13.84 8.83 -5.68
N VAL A 217 -13.05 9.08 -4.63
CA VAL A 217 -12.26 8.06 -3.94
C VAL A 217 -13.16 6.95 -3.38
N LEU A 218 -14.28 7.29 -2.75
CA LEU A 218 -15.24 6.29 -2.24
C LEU A 218 -15.81 5.43 -3.37
N LYS A 219 -16.23 6.05 -4.47
CA LYS A 219 -16.78 5.37 -5.64
C LYS A 219 -15.77 4.40 -6.24
N GLU A 220 -14.52 4.83 -6.39
CA GLU A 220 -13.45 3.98 -6.90
C GLU A 220 -13.10 2.86 -5.93
N MET A 221 -12.93 3.13 -4.65
CA MET A 221 -12.64 2.08 -3.66
C MET A 221 -13.77 1.03 -3.59
N GLN A 222 -15.02 1.43 -3.84
CA GLN A 222 -16.17 0.53 -3.87
C GLN A 222 -16.03 -0.53 -4.97
N THR A 223 -15.54 -0.15 -6.16
CA THR A 223 -15.37 -1.07 -7.30
C THR A 223 -14.15 -1.98 -7.17
N ARG A 224 -13.15 -1.61 -6.36
CA ARG A 224 -11.94 -2.41 -6.15
C ARG A 224 -12.21 -3.79 -5.55
N VAL A 225 -11.20 -4.65 -5.55
CA VAL A 225 -11.21 -6.01 -5.02
C VAL A 225 -10.26 -6.09 -3.83
N SER A 226 -10.72 -6.71 -2.75
CA SER A 226 -9.93 -6.99 -1.56
C SER A 226 -10.17 -8.43 -1.10
N THR A 227 -9.16 -9.06 -0.50
CA THR A 227 -9.34 -10.38 0.13
C THR A 227 -10.17 -10.26 1.40
N ASN A 228 -9.91 -9.23 2.21
CA ASN A 228 -10.76 -8.89 3.35
C ASN A 228 -11.53 -7.59 3.01
N PRO A 229 -12.85 -7.56 3.16
CA PRO A 229 -13.64 -6.35 2.93
C PRO A 229 -13.15 -5.12 3.72
N ARG A 230 -12.70 -5.31 4.97
CA ARG A 230 -12.13 -4.26 5.82
C ARG A 230 -10.91 -3.56 5.19
N ASP A 231 -10.16 -4.25 4.33
CA ASP A 231 -8.95 -3.69 3.72
C ASP A 231 -9.31 -2.55 2.76
N LYS A 232 -10.50 -2.58 2.14
CA LYS A 232 -11.04 -1.43 1.38
C LYS A 232 -11.21 -0.22 2.27
N VAL A 233 -11.82 -0.42 3.44
CA VAL A 233 -12.10 0.65 4.39
C VAL A 233 -10.79 1.19 4.96
N ALA A 234 -9.89 0.31 5.39
CA ALA A 234 -8.59 0.69 5.94
C ALA A 234 -7.74 1.48 4.94
N GLY A 235 -7.73 1.10 3.65
CA GLY A 235 -7.01 1.81 2.58
C GLY A 235 -7.46 3.25 2.36
N LEU A 236 -8.69 3.61 2.74
CA LEU A 236 -9.17 5.00 2.68
C LEU A 236 -8.40 5.92 3.63
N SER A 237 -7.75 5.40 4.66
CA SER A 237 -7.07 6.21 5.67
C SER A 237 -5.97 7.11 5.09
N TYR A 238 -5.21 6.60 4.13
CA TYR A 238 -4.16 7.36 3.43
C TYR A 238 -4.74 8.27 2.35
N LEU A 239 -5.74 7.78 1.61
CA LEU A 239 -6.42 8.58 0.58
C LEU A 239 -7.16 9.79 1.19
N PHE A 240 -7.65 9.66 2.42
CA PHE A 240 -8.26 10.74 3.18
C PHE A 240 -7.27 11.57 4.00
N LEU A 241 -5.96 11.30 3.87
CA LEU A 241 -4.88 12.02 4.55
C LEU A 241 -5.05 12.10 6.08
N LEU A 242 -5.73 11.11 6.68
CA LEU A 242 -6.08 11.14 8.10
C LEU A 242 -4.83 11.23 8.98
N ARG A 243 -4.89 11.98 10.08
CA ARG A 243 -3.77 12.03 11.02
C ARG A 243 -3.65 10.72 11.81
N CYS A 244 -4.76 10.27 12.39
CA CYS A 244 -4.88 9.01 13.10
C CYS A 244 -5.59 8.00 12.21
N ILE A 245 -5.20 6.73 12.29
CA ILE A 245 -5.74 5.67 11.43
C ILE A 245 -6.14 4.45 12.27
N PRO A 246 -7.09 3.62 11.82
CA PRO A 246 -7.45 2.39 12.53
C PRO A 246 -6.24 1.45 12.67
N ALA A 247 -6.05 0.90 13.86
CA ALA A 247 -5.14 -0.20 14.09
C ALA A 247 -5.71 -1.48 13.44
N TYR A 248 -4.84 -2.41 13.05
CA TYR A 248 -5.31 -3.67 12.45
C TYR A 248 -5.69 -4.67 13.55
N SER A 249 -6.90 -5.20 13.48
CA SER A 249 -7.30 -6.39 14.22
C SER A 249 -7.96 -7.42 13.29
N PRO A 250 -7.60 -8.72 13.39
CA PRO A 250 -8.29 -9.78 12.67
C PRO A 250 -9.80 -9.87 12.99
N SER A 251 -10.21 -9.42 14.18
CA SER A 251 -11.59 -9.50 14.68
C SER A 251 -12.45 -8.28 14.34
N GLN A 252 -11.86 -7.18 13.85
CA GLN A 252 -12.62 -5.98 13.48
C GLN A 252 -13.38 -6.20 12.18
N ASN A 253 -14.62 -5.71 12.16
CA ASN A 253 -15.44 -5.65 10.96
C ASN A 253 -15.26 -4.30 10.23
N GLU A 254 -15.91 -4.14 9.08
CA GLU A 254 -15.84 -2.94 8.25
C GLU A 254 -16.38 -1.69 8.94
N GLU A 255 -17.45 -1.82 9.74
CA GLU A 255 -18.10 -0.71 10.45
C GLU A 255 -17.23 -0.20 11.60
N ASP A 256 -16.50 -1.07 12.29
CA ASP A 256 -15.55 -0.69 13.34
C ASP A 256 -14.45 0.19 12.73
N VAL A 257 -13.87 -0.24 11.60
CA VAL A 257 -12.82 0.49 10.89
C VAL A 257 -13.35 1.82 10.34
N TRP A 258 -14.56 1.81 9.76
CA TRP A 258 -15.21 3.00 9.23
C TRP A 258 -15.51 4.03 10.32
N SER A 259 -15.97 3.59 11.49
CA SER A 259 -16.26 4.45 12.65
C SER A 259 -15.01 5.22 13.09
N VAL A 260 -13.86 4.55 13.14
CA VAL A 260 -12.58 5.22 13.41
C VAL A 260 -12.25 6.24 12.33
N ILE A 261 -12.37 5.89 11.05
CA ILE A 261 -12.10 6.80 9.93
C ILE A 261 -12.98 8.05 10.00
N VAL A 262 -14.30 7.91 10.17
CA VAL A 262 -15.23 9.04 10.29
C VAL A 262 -14.90 9.91 11.50
N ARG A 263 -14.53 9.29 12.64
CA ARG A 263 -14.13 9.99 13.87
C ARG A 263 -12.86 10.82 13.70
N GLU A 264 -11.97 10.45 12.79
CA GLU A 264 -10.69 11.14 12.56
C GLU A 264 -10.70 12.09 11.35
N MET A 265 -11.76 12.09 10.53
CA MET A 265 -11.96 13.05 9.43
C MET A 265 -12.10 14.49 9.94
N ASP A 266 -11.69 15.48 9.12
CA ASP A 266 -11.95 16.90 9.35
C ASP A 266 -13.46 17.16 9.55
N LEU A 267 -13.79 18.07 10.48
CA LEU A 267 -15.18 18.37 10.84
C LEU A 267 -16.04 18.81 9.65
N ARG A 268 -15.46 19.52 8.67
CA ARG A 268 -16.21 19.97 7.48
C ARG A 268 -16.54 18.80 6.58
N VAL A 269 -15.57 17.91 6.35
CA VAL A 269 -15.72 16.70 5.55
C VAL A 269 -16.77 15.77 6.17
N ARG A 270 -16.71 15.58 7.48
CA ARG A 270 -17.69 14.80 8.24
C ARG A 270 -19.10 15.39 8.16
N GLY A 271 -19.21 16.71 8.32
CA GLY A 271 -20.48 17.42 8.18
C GLY A 271 -21.09 17.26 6.78
N GLN A 272 -20.27 17.34 5.74
CA GLN A 272 -20.71 17.14 4.36
C GLN A 272 -21.20 15.71 4.12
N LEU A 273 -20.49 14.70 4.60
CA LEU A 273 -20.94 13.30 4.54
C LEU A 273 -22.29 13.11 5.24
N PHE A 274 -22.47 13.74 6.41
CA PHE A 274 -23.75 13.72 7.13
C PHE A 274 -24.90 14.30 6.31
N PHE A 275 -24.69 15.39 5.58
CA PHE A 275 -25.72 15.97 4.70
C PHE A 275 -25.99 15.16 3.43
N LEU A 276 -24.97 14.51 2.88
CA LEU A 276 -25.10 13.66 1.68
C LEU A 276 -25.76 12.31 1.98
N TYR A 277 -25.52 11.77 3.17
CA TYR A 277 -26.06 10.49 3.64
C TYR A 277 -26.84 10.69 4.96
N PRO A 278 -28.01 11.36 4.92
CA PRO A 278 -28.74 11.77 6.13
C PRO A 278 -29.45 10.61 6.84
N ARG A 279 -29.44 9.41 6.25
CA ARG A 279 -30.06 8.23 6.86
C ARG A 279 -29.12 7.67 7.93
N PRO A 280 -29.65 7.33 9.12
CA PRO A 280 -28.84 6.67 10.13
C PRO A 280 -28.30 5.34 9.58
N GLY A 281 -27.02 5.07 9.84
CA GLY A 281 -26.41 3.78 9.55
C GLY A 281 -26.89 2.68 10.51
N HIS A 282 -26.35 1.48 10.32
CA HIS A 282 -26.68 0.31 11.17
C HIS A 282 -25.77 0.19 12.41
N GLY A 283 -24.90 1.17 12.66
CA GLY A 283 -24.02 1.19 13.81
C GLY A 283 -24.80 1.14 15.14
N THR A 284 -24.29 0.36 16.09
CA THR A 284 -24.78 0.38 17.46
C THR A 284 -24.48 1.74 18.09
N ARG A 285 -25.41 2.27 18.90
CA ARG A 285 -25.14 3.47 19.72
C ARG A 285 -23.98 3.13 20.66
N GLN A 286 -22.85 3.81 20.51
CA GLN A 286 -21.78 3.85 21.50
C GLN A 286 -22.09 4.92 22.54
#